data_AF-A0A3R7RLP5-F1
#
_entry.id   AF-A0A3R7RLP5-F1
#
_cell.length_a   1.000
_cell.length_b   1.000
_cell.length_c   1.000
_cell.angle_alpha   90.00
_cell.angle_beta   90.00
_cell.angle_gamma   90.00
#
_symmetry.space_group_name_H-M   'P 1'
#
loop_
_entity.id
_entity.type
_entity.pdbx_description
1 polymer ?
#
loop_
_entity_poly.entity_id
_entity_poly.type
_entity_poly.pdbx_seq_one_letter_code
_entity_poly.pdbx_strand_id
1 'polypeptide(L)' 'MTKSKCPNCKKIANKDFFPFCSKRCSQVDLNRWLGESYHIDNNQKKIDI' A
#
# COMPACT_ATOMS: atom_id res chain seq x y z
N MET A 1 13.24 -4.59 -15.06
CA MET A 1 12.56 -4.30 -13.78
C MET A 1 11.34 -3.43 -14.07
N THR A 2 10.14 -3.96 -13.86
CA THR A 2 8.89 -3.22 -14.11
C THR A 2 8.78 -2.06 -13.11
N LYS A 3 8.52 -0.84 -13.60
CA LYS A 3 8.27 0.33 -12.73
C LYS A 3 7.02 0.06 -11.90
N SER A 4 7.18 -0.10 -10.58
CA SER A 4 6.05 -0.32 -9.68
C SER A 4 5.16 0.93 -9.62
N LYS A 5 3.86 0.71 -9.47
CA LYS A 5 2.89 1.79 -9.27
C LYS A 5 2.77 2.08 -7.77
N CYS A 6 2.65 3.36 -7.44
CA CYS A 6 2.41 3.82 -6.08
C CYS A 6 1.10 3.21 -5.56
N PRO A 7 1.11 2.55 -4.38
CA PRO A 7 -0.09 1.92 -3.83
C PRO A 7 -1.18 2.94 -3.48
N ASN A 8 -0.81 4.19 -3.19
CA ASN A 8 -1.76 5.24 -2.79
C ASN A 8 -2.46 5.98 -3.94
N CYS A 9 -1.79 6.17 -5.07
CA CYS A 9 -2.35 6.96 -6.18
C CYS A 9 -2.09 6.40 -7.59
N LYS A 10 -1.46 5.23 -7.71
CA LYS A 10 -1.20 4.50 -8.97
C LYS A 10 -0.25 5.18 -9.96
N LYS A 11 0.32 6.36 -9.63
CA LYS A 11 1.42 6.98 -10.37
C LYS A 11 2.68 6.11 -10.29
N ILE A 12 3.63 6.30 -11.21
CA ILE A 12 4.93 5.61 -11.18
C ILE A 12 5.67 5.93 -9.86
N ALA A 13 6.17 4.89 -9.19
CA ALA A 13 6.98 5.07 -7.98
C ALA A 13 8.26 5.85 -8.30
N ASN A 14 8.63 6.76 -7.39
CA ASN A 14 9.89 7.48 -7.44
C ASN A 14 10.92 6.68 -6.64
N LYS A 15 12.16 6.60 -7.13
CA LYS A 15 13.26 5.90 -6.46
C LYS A 15 13.51 6.42 -5.04
N ASP A 16 13.42 7.74 -4.82
CA ASP A 16 13.68 8.36 -3.52
C ASP A 16 12.57 8.13 -2.50
N PHE A 17 11.37 7.79 -2.97
CA PHE A 17 10.17 7.56 -2.15
C PHE A 17 9.61 6.15 -2.29
N PHE A 18 10.38 5.21 -2.85
CA PHE A 18 9.90 3.87 -3.16
C PHE A 18 9.33 3.19 -1.90
N PRO A 19 8.12 2.59 -1.94
CA PRO A 19 7.29 2.24 -3.11
C PRO A 19 6.32 3.33 -3.60
N PHE A 20 6.41 4.56 -3.10
CA PHE A 20 5.50 5.66 -3.40
C PHE A 20 6.03 6.60 -4.50
N CYS A 21 5.16 7.45 -5.04
CA CYS A 21 5.54 8.45 -6.04
C CYS A 21 6.04 9.77 -5.44
N SER A 22 5.83 10.01 -4.13
CA SER A 22 6.17 11.28 -3.46
C SER A 22 6.15 11.15 -1.93
N LYS A 23 6.77 12.11 -1.23
CA LYS A 23 6.68 12.29 0.24
C LYS A 23 5.24 12.38 0.75
N ARG A 24 4.35 13.07 0.02
CA ARG A 24 2.93 13.16 0.38
C ARG A 24 2.29 11.77 0.43
N CYS A 25 2.55 10.93 -0.57
CA CYS A 25 1.97 9.59 -0.63
C CYS A 25 2.52 8.66 0.46
N SER A 26 3.77 8.82 0.91
CA SER A 26 4.27 8.04 2.05
C SER A 26 3.64 8.48 3.37
N GLN A 27 3.42 9.79 3.55
CA GLN A 27 2.74 10.32 4.75
C GLN A 27 1.27 9.92 4.83
N VAL A 28 0.55 9.91 3.69
CA VAL A 28 -0.82 9.39 3.62
C VAL A 28 -0.87 7.92 4.03
N ASP A 29 0.11 7.13 3.59
CA ASP A 29 0.22 5.73 3.98
C ASP A 29 0.41 5.60 5.50
N LEU A 30 1.38 6.34 6.04
CA LEU A 30 1.67 6.36 7.46
C LEU A 30 0.44 6.75 8.29
N ASN A 31 -0.34 7.74 7.84
CA ASN A 31 -1.56 8.14 8.54
C ASN A 31 -2.62 7.03 8.55
N ARG A 32 -2.74 6.23 7.48
CA ARG A 32 -3.65 5.06 7.46
C ARG A 32 -3.17 3.96 8.41
N TRP A 33 -1.86 3.77 8.52
CA TRP A 33 -1.26 2.86 9.49
C TRP A 33 -1.55 3.30 10.93
N LEU A 34 -1.29 4.56 11.25
CA LEU A 34 -1.52 5.11 12.58
C LEU A 34 -3.01 5.22 12.92
N GLY A 35 -3.86 5.41 11.92
CA GLY A 35 -5.31 5.44 12.06
C GLY A 35 -5.97 4.06 11.98
N GLU A 36 -5.20 2.98 12.15
CA GLU A 36 -5.68 1.59 12.17
C GLU A 36 -6.57 1.21 10.98
N SER A 37 -6.41 1.88 9.84
CA SER A 37 -7.28 1.70 8.67
C SER A 37 -6.96 0.43 7.88
N TYR A 38 -5.87 -0.26 8.20
CA TYR A 38 -5.49 -1.53 7.61
C TYR A 38 -6.06 -2.68 8.44
N HIS A 39 -7.01 -3.41 7.85
CA HIS A 39 -7.57 -4.63 8.44
C HIS A 39 -7.31 -5.82 7.52
N ILE A 40 -7.05 -6.98 8.13
CA ILE A 40 -6.98 -8.26 7.43
C ILE A 40 -8.36 -8.90 7.57
N ASP A 41 -9.09 -9.03 6.47
CA ASP A 41 -10.35 -9.76 6.47
C ASP A 41 -10.07 -11.24 6.74
N ASN A 42 -10.64 -11.76 7.83
CA ASN A 42 -10.50 -13.16 8.22
C ASN A 42 -11.49 -14.03 7.42
N ASN A 43 -11.45 -13.92 6.09
CA ASN A 43 -12.28 -14.72 5.20
C ASN A 43 -11.68 -16.13 5.11
N GLN A 44 -11.90 -16.92 6.15
CA GLN A 44 -11.60 -18.36 6.16
C GLN A 44 -12.43 -19.02 5.06
N LYS A 45 -11.85 -19.12 3.87
CA LYS A 45 -12.28 -20.13 2.91
C LYS A 45 -12.03 -21.46 3.60
N LYS A 46 -13.10 -22.15 4.01
CA LYS A 46 -13.03 -23.58 4.31
C LYS A 46 -12.45 -24.24 3.08
N ILE A 47 -11.22 -24.73 3.22
CA ILE A 47 -10.61 -25.60 2.23
C ILE A 47 -11.21 -26.96 2.57
N ASP A 48 -12.26 -27.33 1.84
CA ASP A 48 -12.84 -28.67 1.95
C ASP A 48 -11.81 -29.65 1.37
N ILE A 49 -11.18 -30.45 2.26
CA ILE A 49 -10.28 -31.56 1.93
C ILE A 49 -11.07 -32.86 2.04
#